data_AF-A0A524CKU2-F1
#
_entry.id   AF-A0A524CKU2-F1
#
_cell.length_a   1.000
_cell.length_b   1.000
_cell.length_c   1.000
_cell.angle_alpha   90.00
_cell.angle_beta   90.00
_cell.angle_gamma   90.00
#
_symmetry.space_group_name_H-M   'P 1'
#
loop_
_entity.id
_entity.type
_entity.pdbx_description
1 polymer ?
#
loop_
_entity_poly.entity_id
_entity_poly.type
_entity_poly.pdbx_seq_one_letter_code
_entity_poly.pdbx_strand_id
1 'polypeptide(L)'
;MEINIFFDYLNILYLYLSIIVIPLLTFILSFKAVKQRKTTGKWSYIRLLVIGGLFAFSWITIWKFLFDETSINIIISKELYGIDAPGFSLYNIGLLLLVTFGLTIVFYGNGLESMYYAPFLIFFGMLAFHLVTGFSAWLRIYTYIIGFISLIFLYFTGLRIRDNGSLGLAIIFTLAIAALLLRGIDGSFILRTILNLGYNIFGLVFAAGYFKPFKKVGGV
;
A
#
# COMPACT_ATOMS: atom_id res chain seq x y z
N MET A 1 31.15 -4.50 11.89
CA MET A 1 31.35 -4.39 10.43
C MET A 1 30.54 -5.47 9.70
N GLU A 2 30.65 -6.75 10.08
CA GLU A 2 29.92 -7.86 9.44
C GLU A 2 28.39 -7.80 9.60
N ILE A 3 27.88 -7.32 10.73
CA ILE A 3 26.42 -7.16 10.96
C ILE A 3 25.79 -6.22 9.92
N ASN A 4 26.47 -5.12 9.59
CA ASN A 4 25.95 -4.15 8.64
C ASN A 4 25.89 -4.74 7.22
N ILE A 5 26.94 -5.48 6.83
CA ILE A 5 27.00 -6.18 5.54
C ILE A 5 25.85 -7.19 5.40
N PHE A 6 25.54 -7.96 6.45
CA PHE A 6 24.41 -8.88 6.43
C PHE A 6 23.06 -8.17 6.21
N PHE A 7 22.81 -7.05 6.92
CA PHE A 7 21.57 -6.29 6.75
C PHE A 7 21.49 -5.56 5.40
N ASP A 8 22.63 -5.21 4.79
CA ASP A 8 22.69 -4.69 3.44
C ASP A 8 22.24 -5.76 2.43
N TYR A 9 22.75 -7.00 2.53
CA TYR A 9 22.29 -8.12 1.70
C TYR A 9 20.80 -8.43 1.91
N LEU A 10 20.30 -8.36 3.16
CA LEU A 10 18.88 -8.52 3.44
C LEU A 10 18.02 -7.42 2.82
N ASN A 11 18.51 -6.17 2.81
CA ASN A 11 17.81 -5.06 2.16
C ASN A 11 17.78 -5.23 0.64
N ILE A 12 18.87 -5.70 0.03
CA ILE A 12 18.91 -6.05 -1.40
C ILE A 12 17.91 -7.17 -1.68
N LEU A 13 17.96 -8.27 -0.94
CA LEU A 13 17.01 -9.39 -1.07
C LEU A 13 15.56 -8.89 -0.96
N TYR A 14 15.28 -8.01 0.00
CA TYR A 14 13.98 -7.37 0.16
C TYR A 14 13.52 -6.64 -1.11
N LEU A 15 14.37 -5.83 -1.74
CA LEU A 15 14.02 -5.04 -2.92
C LEU A 15 13.64 -5.96 -4.09
N TYR A 16 14.46 -6.97 -4.37
CA TYR A 16 14.19 -7.97 -5.41
C TYR A 16 12.95 -8.82 -5.11
N LEU A 17 12.75 -9.20 -3.84
CA LEU A 17 11.58 -9.97 -3.46
C LEU A 17 10.31 -9.12 -3.55
N SER A 18 10.37 -7.83 -3.21
CA SER A 18 9.21 -6.92 -3.28
C SER A 18 8.72 -6.69 -4.70
N ILE A 19 9.62 -6.51 -5.68
CA ILE A 19 9.26 -6.33 -7.09
C ILE A 19 8.63 -7.59 -7.70
N ILE A 20 8.88 -8.77 -7.13
CA ILE A 20 8.23 -10.01 -7.59
C ILE A 20 6.91 -10.23 -6.83
N VAL A 21 6.97 -10.17 -5.50
CA VAL A 21 5.87 -10.51 -4.61
C VAL A 21 4.70 -9.56 -4.80
N ILE A 22 4.89 -8.25 -4.67
CA ILE A 22 3.77 -7.30 -4.65
C ILE A 22 2.98 -7.31 -5.98
N PRO A 23 3.61 -7.32 -7.17
CA PRO A 23 2.87 -7.50 -8.42
C PRO A 23 2.16 -8.86 -8.51
N LEU A 24 2.82 -9.94 -8.05
CA LEU A 24 2.21 -11.27 -8.03
C LEU A 24 0.98 -11.32 -7.11
N LEU A 25 1.02 -10.71 -5.92
CA LEU A 25 -0.12 -10.57 -5.01
C LEU A 25 -1.29 -9.86 -5.71
N THR A 26 -0.98 -8.73 -6.37
CA THR A 26 -1.95 -7.92 -7.11
C THR A 26 -2.61 -8.75 -8.21
N PHE A 27 -1.82 -9.51 -8.97
CA PHE A 27 -2.29 -10.37 -10.05
C PHE A 27 -3.17 -11.52 -9.53
N ILE A 28 -2.73 -12.23 -8.50
CA ILE A 28 -3.49 -13.35 -7.90
C ILE A 28 -4.85 -12.86 -7.37
N LEU A 29 -4.88 -11.74 -6.67
CA LEU A 29 -6.11 -11.18 -6.12
C LEU A 29 -7.05 -10.67 -7.22
N SER A 30 -6.50 -10.06 -8.26
CA SER A 30 -7.26 -9.66 -9.46
C SER A 30 -7.91 -10.87 -10.14
N PHE A 31 -7.15 -11.95 -10.34
CA PHE A 31 -7.68 -13.18 -10.92
C PHE A 31 -8.78 -13.81 -10.05
N LYS A 32 -8.59 -13.84 -8.72
CA LYS A 32 -9.60 -14.30 -7.77
C LYS A 32 -10.88 -13.46 -7.84
N ALA A 33 -10.77 -12.14 -8.00
CA ALA A 33 -11.93 -11.25 -8.15
C ALA A 33 -12.67 -11.49 -9.48
N VAL A 34 -11.95 -11.66 -10.59
CA VAL A 34 -12.56 -12.02 -11.89
C VAL A 34 -13.29 -13.36 -11.80
N LYS A 35 -12.67 -14.39 -11.19
CA LYS A 35 -13.30 -15.70 -10.98
C LYS A 35 -14.57 -15.58 -10.14
N GLN A 36 -14.54 -14.80 -9.06
CA GLN A 36 -15.73 -14.55 -8.24
C GLN A 36 -16.84 -13.85 -9.03
N ARG A 37 -16.53 -12.85 -9.87
CA ARG A 37 -17.53 -12.20 -10.72
C ARG A 37 -18.19 -13.22 -11.64
N LYS A 38 -17.42 -14.12 -12.25
CA LYS A 38 -17.94 -15.19 -13.11
C LYS A 38 -18.89 -16.13 -12.36
N THR A 39 -18.66 -16.39 -11.07
CA THR A 39 -19.52 -17.29 -10.27
C THR A 39 -20.73 -16.60 -9.65
N THR A 40 -20.60 -15.34 -9.23
CA THR A 40 -21.64 -14.61 -8.48
C THR A 40 -22.43 -13.60 -9.33
N GLY A 41 -21.97 -13.32 -10.55
CA GLY A 41 -22.53 -12.30 -11.45
C GLY A 41 -22.26 -10.85 -11.03
N LYS A 42 -21.75 -10.61 -9.81
CA LYS A 42 -21.55 -9.26 -9.26
C LYS A 42 -20.09 -9.02 -8.88
N TRP A 43 -19.66 -7.77 -9.00
CA TRP A 43 -18.37 -7.33 -8.45
C TRP A 43 -18.51 -6.99 -6.97
N SER A 44 -17.47 -7.32 -6.19
CA SER A 44 -17.33 -6.82 -4.82
C SER A 44 -16.53 -5.52 -4.86
N TYR A 45 -17.19 -4.39 -4.58
CA TYR A 45 -16.55 -3.07 -4.56
C TYR A 45 -15.38 -3.02 -3.58
N ILE A 46 -15.51 -3.61 -2.39
CA ILE A 46 -14.41 -3.74 -1.41
C ILE A 46 -13.19 -4.42 -2.05
N ARG A 47 -13.39 -5.56 -2.74
CA ARG A 47 -12.26 -6.25 -3.39
C ARG A 47 -11.64 -5.44 -4.52
N LEU A 48 -12.45 -4.69 -5.28
CA LEU A 48 -11.94 -3.81 -6.32
C LEU A 48 -11.10 -2.66 -5.74
N LEU A 49 -11.55 -2.04 -4.65
CA LEU A 49 -10.79 -1.00 -3.94
C LEU A 49 -9.48 -1.53 -3.37
N VAL A 50 -9.51 -2.74 -2.80
CA VAL A 50 -8.31 -3.45 -2.33
C VAL A 50 -7.32 -3.71 -3.48
N ILE A 51 -7.82 -4.19 -4.63
CA ILE A 51 -6.99 -4.41 -5.82
C ILE A 51 -6.40 -3.09 -6.31
N GLY A 52 -7.17 -2.00 -6.31
CA GLY A 52 -6.70 -0.66 -6.66
C GLY A 52 -5.56 -0.19 -5.75
N GLY A 53 -5.70 -0.38 -4.43
CA GLY A 53 -4.63 -0.10 -3.47
C GLY A 53 -3.38 -0.96 -3.73
N LEU A 54 -3.54 -2.27 -3.93
CA LEU A 54 -2.39 -3.14 -4.24
C LEU A 54 -1.73 -2.81 -5.57
N PHE A 55 -2.50 -2.39 -6.57
CA PHE A 55 -1.97 -1.91 -7.84
C PHE A 55 -1.15 -0.63 -7.65
N ALA A 56 -1.64 0.32 -6.85
CA ALA A 56 -0.87 1.52 -6.48
C ALA A 56 0.42 1.13 -5.74
N PHE A 57 0.37 0.15 -4.83
CA PHE A 57 1.56 -0.33 -4.12
C PHE A 57 2.57 -1.04 -5.04
N SER A 58 2.07 -1.85 -5.96
CA SER A 58 2.86 -2.50 -7.02
C SER A 58 3.55 -1.46 -7.89
N TRP A 59 2.82 -0.42 -8.32
CA TRP A 59 3.35 0.69 -9.09
C TRP A 59 4.51 1.38 -8.37
N ILE A 60 4.30 1.79 -7.12
CA ILE A 60 5.35 2.43 -6.30
C ILE A 60 6.58 1.55 -6.21
N THR A 61 6.39 0.25 -5.97
CA THR A 61 7.51 -0.68 -5.75
C THR A 61 8.33 -0.90 -7.02
N ILE A 62 7.66 -1.07 -8.17
CA ILE A 62 8.35 -1.22 -9.46
C ILE A 62 9.17 0.04 -9.76
N TRP A 63 8.57 1.22 -9.64
CA TRP A 63 9.28 2.48 -9.90
C TRP A 63 10.43 2.70 -8.94
N LYS A 64 10.26 2.35 -7.66
CA LYS A 64 11.33 2.42 -6.67
C LYS A 64 12.50 1.54 -7.02
N PHE A 65 12.24 0.29 -7.36
CA PHE A 65 13.29 -0.63 -7.80
C PHE A 65 14.00 -0.11 -9.05
N LEU A 66 13.25 0.34 -10.07
CA LEU A 66 13.84 0.90 -11.28
C LEU A 66 14.71 2.13 -10.98
N PHE A 67 14.30 2.97 -10.04
CA PHE A 67 15.03 4.18 -9.72
C PHE A 67 16.27 3.96 -8.83
N ASP A 68 16.15 3.08 -7.85
CA ASP A 68 17.20 2.82 -6.87
C ASP A 68 18.26 1.85 -7.41
N GLU A 69 17.85 0.85 -8.19
CA GLU A 69 18.71 -0.29 -8.59
C GLU A 69 19.07 -0.30 -10.09
N THR A 70 18.53 0.63 -10.89
CA THR A 70 18.87 0.74 -12.32
C THR A 70 19.27 2.16 -12.71
N SER A 71 19.79 2.32 -13.93
CA SER A 71 20.19 3.62 -14.48
C SER A 71 19.03 4.49 -14.98
N ILE A 72 17.78 4.21 -14.56
CA ILE A 72 16.63 5.03 -14.96
C ILE A 72 16.76 6.48 -14.45
N ASN A 73 17.54 6.68 -13.38
CA ASN A 73 17.90 7.99 -12.84
C ASN A 73 18.67 8.89 -13.83
N ILE A 74 19.20 8.33 -14.92
CA ILE A 74 19.80 9.07 -16.04
C ILE A 74 18.71 9.69 -16.93
N ILE A 75 17.53 9.05 -17.00
CA ILE A 75 16.41 9.43 -17.87
C ILE A 75 15.39 10.28 -17.09
N ILE A 76 15.15 9.94 -15.82
CA ILE A 76 14.17 10.60 -14.96
C ILE A 76 14.91 11.26 -13.80
N SER A 77 14.69 12.56 -13.58
CA SER A 77 15.35 13.28 -12.49
C SER A 77 14.85 12.80 -11.11
N LYS A 78 15.73 12.90 -10.10
CA LYS A 78 15.39 12.60 -8.69
C LYS A 78 14.23 13.44 -8.16
N GLU A 79 14.04 14.64 -8.68
CA GLU A 79 12.93 15.52 -8.31
C GLU A 79 11.59 15.02 -8.85
N LEU A 80 11.59 14.52 -10.09
CA LEU A 80 10.39 14.04 -10.78
C LEU A 80 9.91 12.68 -10.23
N TYR A 81 10.85 11.82 -9.84
CA TYR A 81 10.54 10.57 -9.15
C TYR A 81 10.26 10.78 -7.64
N GLY A 82 11.09 11.59 -6.97
CA GLY A 82 10.85 12.24 -5.69
C GLY A 82 10.53 11.32 -4.52
N ILE A 83 11.49 10.47 -4.12
CA ILE A 83 11.40 9.68 -2.88
C ILE A 83 11.43 10.58 -1.62
N ASP A 84 12.07 11.76 -1.70
CA ASP A 84 12.21 12.73 -0.61
C ASP A 84 11.66 14.13 -0.96
N ALA A 85 11.03 14.26 -2.13
CA ALA A 85 10.45 15.51 -2.56
C ALA A 85 9.32 15.94 -1.59
N PRO A 86 9.22 17.23 -1.24
CA PRO A 86 8.11 17.74 -0.43
C PRO A 86 6.79 17.77 -1.19
N GLY A 87 6.81 17.68 -2.53
CA GLY A 87 5.66 17.86 -3.40
C GLY A 87 5.22 16.64 -4.19
N PHE A 88 4.42 16.86 -5.24
CA PHE A 88 3.94 15.80 -6.10
C PHE A 88 5.09 15.22 -6.92
N SER A 89 5.32 13.93 -6.74
CA SER A 89 6.30 13.11 -7.46
C SER A 89 5.64 11.78 -7.83
N LEU A 90 6.23 11.02 -8.75
CA LEU A 90 5.69 9.70 -9.12
C LEU A 90 5.52 8.78 -7.89
N TYR A 91 6.48 8.83 -6.96
CA TYR A 91 6.41 8.10 -5.70
C TYR A 91 5.25 8.58 -4.82
N ASN A 92 5.13 9.90 -4.61
CA ASN A 92 4.11 10.49 -3.75
C ASN A 92 2.69 10.36 -4.33
N ILE A 93 2.53 10.37 -5.65
CA ILE A 93 1.25 10.09 -6.34
C ILE A 93 0.80 8.66 -6.06
N GLY A 94 1.72 7.69 -6.17
CA GLY A 94 1.40 6.31 -5.84
C GLY A 94 0.97 6.14 -4.38
N LEU A 95 1.69 6.77 -3.45
CA LEU A 95 1.33 6.76 -2.03
C LEU A 95 -0.04 7.40 -1.79
N LEU A 96 -0.33 8.54 -2.42
CA LEU A 96 -1.63 9.19 -2.36
C LEU A 96 -2.75 8.29 -2.86
N LEU A 97 -2.55 7.60 -3.99
CA LEU A 97 -3.53 6.65 -4.51
C LEU A 97 -3.79 5.52 -3.51
N LEU A 98 -2.73 4.96 -2.93
CA LEU A 98 -2.83 3.90 -1.92
C LEU A 98 -3.71 4.34 -0.74
N VAL A 99 -3.43 5.52 -0.20
CA VAL A 99 -4.15 6.09 0.93
C VAL A 99 -5.58 6.50 0.56
N THR A 100 -5.79 6.97 -0.67
CA THR A 100 -7.12 7.31 -1.21
C THR A 100 -8.01 6.08 -1.35
N PHE A 101 -7.48 4.96 -1.85
CA PHE A 101 -8.19 3.68 -1.85
C PHE A 101 -8.50 3.20 -0.43
N GLY A 102 -7.55 3.35 0.50
CA GLY A 102 -7.75 3.06 1.92
C GLY A 102 -8.95 3.81 2.51
N LEU A 103 -9.02 5.12 2.31
CA LEU A 103 -10.12 5.94 2.83
C LEU A 103 -11.46 5.64 2.14
N THR A 104 -11.41 5.30 0.86
CA THR A 104 -12.61 4.88 0.13
C THR A 104 -13.17 3.59 0.71
N ILE A 105 -12.31 2.64 1.10
CA ILE A 105 -12.72 1.43 1.82
C ILE A 105 -13.33 1.79 3.17
N VAL A 106 -12.79 2.77 3.88
CA VAL A 106 -13.38 3.27 5.14
C VAL A 106 -14.80 3.77 4.92
N PHE A 107 -15.01 4.70 3.99
CA PHE A 107 -16.36 5.23 3.75
C PHE A 107 -17.31 4.12 3.31
N TYR A 108 -16.87 3.24 2.41
CA TYR A 108 -17.66 2.08 1.98
C TYR A 108 -18.02 1.15 3.13
N GLY A 109 -17.07 0.82 4.01
CA GLY A 109 -17.29 -0.06 5.16
C GLY A 109 -18.28 0.50 6.19
N ASN A 110 -18.44 1.82 6.25
CA ASN A 110 -19.41 2.49 7.14
C ASN A 110 -20.76 2.79 6.47
N GLY A 111 -20.93 2.48 5.18
CA GLY A 111 -22.15 2.85 4.45
C GLY A 111 -22.30 4.36 4.22
N LEU A 112 -21.20 5.12 4.25
CA LEU A 112 -21.20 6.57 4.00
C LEU A 112 -21.19 6.84 2.49
N GLU A 113 -22.26 6.47 1.80
CA GLU A 113 -22.37 6.49 0.33
C GLU A 113 -22.07 7.84 -0.31
N SER A 114 -22.50 8.93 0.33
CA SER A 114 -22.23 10.29 -0.13
C SER A 114 -20.73 10.64 -0.12
N MET A 115 -19.92 9.92 0.63
CA MET A 115 -18.48 10.18 0.80
C MET A 115 -17.58 9.24 -0.01
N TYR A 116 -18.12 8.26 -0.76
CA TYR A 116 -17.29 7.27 -1.48
C TYR A 116 -16.31 7.92 -2.47
N TYR A 117 -16.71 9.01 -3.12
CA TYR A 117 -15.88 9.71 -4.10
C TYR A 117 -15.07 10.86 -3.49
N ALA A 118 -15.35 11.25 -2.24
CA ALA A 118 -14.67 12.35 -1.58
C ALA A 118 -13.14 12.18 -1.53
N PRO A 119 -12.57 10.99 -1.22
CA PRO A 119 -11.12 10.79 -1.23
C PRO A 119 -10.48 11.12 -2.59
N PHE A 120 -11.12 10.68 -3.68
CA PHE A 120 -10.62 10.94 -5.04
C PHE A 120 -10.74 12.41 -5.41
N LEU A 121 -11.85 13.06 -5.05
CA LEU A 121 -12.03 14.50 -5.27
C LEU A 121 -10.98 15.32 -4.52
N ILE A 122 -10.67 14.96 -3.26
CA ILE A 122 -9.61 15.63 -2.49
C ILE A 122 -8.24 15.40 -3.14
N PHE A 123 -7.94 14.16 -3.56
CA PHE A 123 -6.70 13.84 -4.27
C PHE A 123 -6.52 14.67 -5.54
N PHE A 124 -7.50 14.66 -6.45
CA PHE A 124 -7.43 15.41 -7.70
C PHE A 124 -7.47 16.92 -7.46
N GLY A 125 -8.19 17.39 -6.44
CA GLY A 125 -8.19 18.79 -6.02
C GLY A 125 -6.81 19.25 -5.54
N MET A 126 -6.12 18.46 -4.72
CA MET A 126 -4.75 18.76 -4.29
C MET A 126 -3.77 18.74 -5.47
N LEU A 127 -3.93 17.78 -6.41
CA LEU A 127 -3.11 17.71 -7.61
C LEU A 127 -3.30 18.95 -8.49
N ALA A 128 -4.55 19.34 -8.77
CA ALA A 128 -4.87 20.52 -9.56
C ALA A 128 -4.36 21.80 -8.88
N PHE A 129 -4.54 21.91 -7.55
CA PHE A 129 -4.04 23.04 -6.78
C PHE A 129 -2.50 23.16 -6.87
N HIS A 130 -1.80 22.03 -6.78
CA HIS A 130 -0.34 22.00 -6.96
C HIS A 130 0.09 22.40 -8.37
N LEU A 131 -0.60 21.91 -9.40
CA LEU A 131 -0.28 22.28 -10.79
C LEU A 131 -0.47 23.78 -11.05
N VAL A 132 -1.40 24.44 -10.36
CA VAL A 132 -1.68 25.88 -10.51
C VAL A 132 -0.76 26.75 -9.65
N THR A 133 -0.45 26.32 -8.42
CA THR A 133 0.21 27.18 -7.42
C THR A 133 1.63 26.75 -7.05
N GLY A 134 2.04 25.54 -7.43
CA GLY A 134 3.26 24.89 -6.93
C GLY A 134 3.18 24.44 -5.47
N PHE A 135 2.12 24.76 -4.73
CA PHE A 135 2.00 24.45 -3.31
C PHE A 135 1.65 22.98 -3.06
N SER A 136 2.32 22.35 -2.09
CA SER A 136 2.16 20.91 -1.84
C SER A 136 2.23 20.48 -0.37
N ALA A 137 2.35 21.41 0.58
CA ALA A 137 2.55 21.06 2.00
C ALA A 137 1.42 20.19 2.59
N TRP A 138 0.18 20.36 2.12
CA TRP A 138 -0.97 19.57 2.56
C TRP A 138 -0.90 18.09 2.17
N LEU A 139 -0.09 17.74 1.17
CA LEU A 139 0.03 16.37 0.66
C LEU A 139 0.54 15.40 1.73
N ARG A 140 1.60 15.79 2.45
CA ARG A 140 2.19 14.94 3.50
C ARG A 140 1.22 14.75 4.66
N ILE A 141 0.59 15.83 5.11
CA ILE A 141 -0.39 15.81 6.20
C ILE A 141 -1.56 14.89 5.85
N TYR A 142 -2.12 15.05 4.66
CA TYR A 142 -3.20 14.19 4.16
C TYR A 142 -2.77 12.73 4.11
N THR A 143 -1.61 12.43 3.52
CA THR A 143 -1.12 11.06 3.37
C THR A 143 -0.97 10.35 4.72
N TYR A 144 -0.42 11.01 5.74
CA TYR A 144 -0.25 10.41 7.07
C TYR A 144 -1.57 10.23 7.83
N ILE A 145 -2.39 11.29 7.92
CA ILE A 145 -3.67 11.24 8.65
C ILE A 145 -4.58 10.18 8.04
N ILE A 146 -4.72 10.22 6.72
CA ILE A 146 -5.63 9.32 6.02
C ILE A 146 -5.07 7.90 5.98
N GLY A 147 -3.75 7.73 5.89
CA GLY A 147 -3.11 6.41 6.04
C GLY A 147 -3.43 5.78 7.40
N PHE A 148 -3.36 6.58 8.48
CA PHE A 148 -3.68 6.13 9.83
C PHE A 148 -5.17 5.79 10.01
N ILE A 149 -6.08 6.65 9.54
CA ILE A 149 -7.54 6.41 9.59
C ILE A 149 -7.89 5.14 8.81
N SER A 150 -7.32 4.96 7.62
CA SER A 150 -7.53 3.77 6.79
C SER A 150 -7.09 2.50 7.49
N LEU A 151 -5.95 2.55 8.18
CA LEU A 151 -5.42 1.43 8.96
C LEU A 151 -6.36 1.00 10.09
N ILE A 152 -6.83 1.95 10.89
CA ILE A 152 -7.76 1.70 12.01
C ILE A 152 -9.01 1.00 11.49
N PHE A 153 -9.55 1.48 10.38
CA PHE A 153 -10.76 0.91 9.81
C PHE A 153 -10.58 -0.46 9.19
N LEU A 154 -9.43 -0.74 8.56
CA LEU A 154 -9.13 -2.10 8.09
C LEU A 154 -9.06 -3.08 9.26
N TYR A 155 -8.45 -2.70 10.38
CA TYR A 155 -8.47 -3.53 11.59
C TYR A 155 -9.87 -3.70 12.16
N PHE A 156 -10.62 -2.61 12.30
CA PHE A 156 -11.99 -2.67 12.82
C PHE A 156 -12.88 -3.55 11.93
N THR A 157 -12.80 -3.39 10.62
CA THR A 157 -13.55 -4.19 9.63
C THR A 157 -13.14 -5.66 9.71
N GLY A 158 -11.83 -5.94 9.73
CA GLY A 158 -11.28 -7.29 9.85
C GLY A 158 -11.75 -8.00 11.11
N LEU A 159 -11.71 -7.33 12.26
CA LEU A 159 -12.13 -7.89 13.55
C LEU A 159 -13.66 -8.01 13.67
N ARG A 160 -14.42 -6.97 13.28
CA ARG A 160 -15.89 -6.93 13.42
C ARG A 160 -16.59 -7.92 12.50
N ILE A 161 -16.20 -7.97 11.23
CA ILE A 161 -16.82 -8.81 10.20
C ILE A 161 -16.15 -10.19 10.14
N ARG A 162 -15.07 -10.41 10.91
CA ARG A 162 -14.24 -11.62 10.87
C ARG A 162 -13.71 -11.89 9.45
N ASP A 163 -13.40 -10.83 8.72
CA ASP A 163 -12.87 -10.93 7.36
C ASP A 163 -11.34 -11.07 7.39
N ASN A 164 -10.87 -12.28 7.07
CA ASN A 164 -9.45 -12.59 6.95
C ASN A 164 -8.75 -11.69 5.90
N GLY A 165 -9.48 -11.24 4.87
CA GLY A 165 -8.96 -10.38 3.80
C GLY A 165 -8.55 -9.01 4.32
N SER A 166 -9.50 -8.30 4.92
CA SER A 166 -9.29 -6.96 5.49
C SER A 166 -8.25 -6.96 6.60
N LEU A 167 -8.25 -7.98 7.48
CA LEU A 167 -7.27 -8.10 8.55
C LEU A 167 -5.85 -8.36 8.03
N GLY A 168 -5.69 -9.20 7.00
CA GLY A 168 -4.38 -9.44 6.38
C GLY A 168 -3.80 -8.17 5.76
N LEU A 169 -4.63 -7.40 5.06
CA LEU A 169 -4.21 -6.11 4.49
C LEU A 169 -3.84 -5.09 5.57
N ALA A 170 -4.60 -5.04 6.67
CA ALA A 170 -4.29 -4.17 7.81
C ALA A 170 -2.87 -4.44 8.36
N ILE A 171 -2.51 -5.72 8.50
CA ILE A 171 -1.19 -6.13 8.97
C ILE A 171 -0.09 -5.74 7.98
N ILE A 172 -0.30 -5.98 6.67
CA ILE A 172 0.65 -5.57 5.62
C ILE A 172 0.89 -4.06 5.66
N PHE A 173 -0.19 -3.26 5.71
CA PHE A 173 -0.07 -1.80 5.76
C PHE A 173 0.54 -1.29 7.06
N THR A 174 0.27 -1.95 8.19
CA THR A 174 0.89 -1.58 9.48
C THR A 174 2.40 -1.74 9.40
N LEU A 175 2.88 -2.87 8.89
CA LEU A 175 4.30 -3.13 8.73
C LEU A 175 4.94 -2.14 7.74
N ALA A 176 4.26 -1.84 6.63
CA ALA A 176 4.74 -0.87 5.64
C ALA A 176 4.81 0.57 6.21
N ILE A 177 3.77 1.02 6.92
CA ILE A 177 3.75 2.34 7.57
C ILE A 177 4.80 2.43 8.67
N ALA A 178 4.95 1.38 9.50
CA ALA A 178 5.99 1.33 10.51
C ALA A 178 7.39 1.44 9.89
N ALA A 179 7.66 0.72 8.80
CA ALA A 179 8.92 0.83 8.07
C ALA A 179 9.14 2.23 7.47
N LEU A 180 8.07 2.89 6.99
CA LEU A 180 8.13 4.26 6.48
C LEU A 180 8.45 5.27 7.59
N LEU A 181 7.81 5.17 8.76
CA LEU A 181 8.03 6.07 9.90
C LEU A 181 9.45 5.97 10.45
N LEU A 182 10.04 4.77 10.45
CA LEU A 182 11.42 4.55 10.88
C LEU A 182 12.44 5.18 9.93
N ARG A 183 12.09 5.49 8.68
CA ARG A 183 13.05 6.00 7.69
C ARG A 183 13.77 7.28 8.12
N GLY A 184 13.15 8.12 8.95
CA GLY A 184 13.73 9.36 9.47
C GLY A 184 14.46 9.25 10.80
N ILE A 185 14.60 8.04 11.37
CA ILE A 185 15.24 7.83 12.68
C ILE A 185 16.63 7.23 12.46
N ASP A 186 17.68 7.95 12.88
CA ASP A 186 19.05 7.46 12.83
C ASP A 186 19.22 6.16 13.64
N GLY A 187 19.92 5.19 13.07
CA GLY A 187 20.15 3.87 13.67
C GLY A 187 19.01 2.85 13.50
N SER A 188 17.87 3.23 12.89
CA SER A 188 16.73 2.33 12.69
C SER A 188 16.83 1.38 11.49
N PHE A 189 17.94 1.43 10.74
CA PHE A 189 18.14 0.69 9.49
C PHE A 189 17.80 -0.81 9.62
N ILE A 190 18.31 -1.45 10.68
CA ILE A 190 18.10 -2.87 10.97
C ILE A 190 16.61 -3.18 11.13
N LEU A 191 15.92 -2.44 12.00
CA LEU A 191 14.50 -2.67 12.27
C LEU A 191 13.65 -2.41 11.02
N ARG A 192 13.98 -1.38 10.24
CA ARG A 192 13.32 -1.08 8.96
C ARG A 192 13.46 -2.24 7.97
N THR A 193 14.66 -2.81 7.82
CA THR A 193 14.91 -3.96 6.94
C THR A 193 14.11 -5.19 7.37
N ILE A 194 14.02 -5.45 8.68
CA ILE A 194 13.21 -6.55 9.22
C ILE A 194 11.73 -6.36 8.93
N LEU A 195 11.17 -5.16 9.16
CA LEU A 195 9.77 -4.87 8.87
C LEU A 195 9.46 -4.97 7.36
N ASN A 196 10.38 -4.50 6.53
CA ASN A 196 10.30 -4.56 5.07
C ASN A 196 10.24 -6.00 4.54
N LEU A 197 11.08 -6.89 5.09
CA LEU A 197 10.99 -8.32 4.80
C LEU A 197 9.71 -8.94 5.36
N GLY A 198 9.36 -8.57 6.59
CA GLY A 198 8.19 -9.08 7.29
C GLY A 198 6.89 -8.87 6.52
N TYR A 199 6.66 -7.68 5.95
CA TYR A 199 5.43 -7.43 5.20
C TYR A 199 5.37 -8.21 3.89
N ASN A 200 6.51 -8.48 3.23
CA ASN A 200 6.54 -9.29 2.02
C ASN A 200 6.29 -10.77 2.30
N ILE A 201 6.96 -11.32 3.32
CA ILE A 201 6.76 -12.70 3.76
C ILE A 201 5.30 -12.90 4.18
N PHE A 202 4.77 -11.98 4.98
CA PHE A 202 3.37 -12.02 5.37
C PHE A 202 2.43 -11.88 4.16
N GLY A 203 2.76 -10.99 3.22
CA GLY A 203 2.04 -10.84 1.95
C GLY A 203 1.95 -12.16 1.16
N LEU A 204 3.06 -12.90 1.07
CA LEU A 204 3.09 -14.23 0.45
C LEU A 204 2.18 -15.23 1.17
N VAL A 205 2.29 -15.32 2.50
CA VAL A 205 1.43 -16.18 3.34
C VAL A 205 -0.05 -15.84 3.14
N PHE A 206 -0.35 -14.54 3.06
CA PHE A 206 -1.70 -14.03 2.82
C PHE A 206 -2.24 -14.42 1.43
N ALA A 207 -1.49 -14.19 0.34
CA ALA A 207 -1.98 -14.56 -1.00
C ALA A 207 -2.10 -16.06 -1.24
N ALA A 208 -1.19 -16.85 -0.65
CA ALA A 208 -1.28 -18.30 -0.66
C ALA A 208 -2.53 -18.81 0.10
N GLY A 209 -3.16 -17.96 0.92
CA GLY A 209 -4.39 -18.28 1.63
C GLY A 209 -4.17 -19.11 2.89
N TYR A 210 -2.94 -19.12 3.40
CA TYR A 210 -2.60 -19.73 4.69
C TYR A 210 -3.01 -18.85 5.86
N PHE A 211 -3.08 -17.53 5.67
CA PHE A 211 -3.58 -16.61 6.69
C PHE A 211 -5.12 -16.71 6.83
N LYS A 212 -5.58 -17.45 7.85
CA LYS A 212 -7.00 -17.63 8.19
C LYS A 212 -7.21 -17.55 9.71
N PRO A 213 -6.98 -16.39 10.34
CA PRO A 213 -7.18 -16.22 11.78
C PRO A 213 -8.63 -16.50 12.22
N PHE A 214 -9.61 -16.21 11.36
CA PHE A 214 -10.99 -16.58 11.57
C PHE A 214 -11.30 -17.89 10.83
N LYS A 215 -11.72 -18.92 11.57
CA LYS A 215 -12.31 -20.13 10.99
C LYS A 215 -13.58 -19.73 10.23
N LYS A 216 -13.82 -20.35 9.07
CA LYS A 216 -15.15 -20.29 8.43
C LYS A 216 -16.14 -20.84 9.46
N VAL A 217 -17.00 -19.99 9.99
CA VAL A 217 -18.14 -20.45 10.77
C VAL A 217 -19.04 -21.19 9.79
N GLY A 218 -19.24 -22.49 10.00
CA GLY A 218 -20.19 -23.28 9.22
C GLY A 218 -21.62 -22.76 9.41
N GLY A 219 -22.41 -22.82 8.33
CA GLY A 219 -23.82 -22.39 8.24
C GLY A 219 -23.91 -20.92 7.82
N VAL A 220 -24.21 -20.54 6.58
CA VAL A 220 -25.15 -21.05 5.58
C VAL A 220 -24.50 -21.09 4.19
#